data_AF-A0A8T6LSF7-F1
#
_entry.id   AF-A0A8T6LSF7-F1
#
_cell.length_a   1.000
_cell.length_b   1.000
_cell.length_c   1.000
_cell.angle_alpha   90.00
_cell.angle_beta   90.00
_cell.angle_gamma   90.00
#
_symmetry.space_group_name_H-M   'P 1'
#
loop_
_entity.id
_entity.type
_entity.pdbx_description
1 polymer ?
#
loop_
_entity_poly.entity_id
_entity_poly.type
_entity_poly.pdbx_seq_one_letter_code
_entity_poly.pdbx_strand_id
1 'polypeptide(L)'
;MGGSKCMQALVLVLIMAFAPLSGCFGEDMSSRVNSESDAVITPEVLSGGVFQGMTIAAEKDLSAFIPYLILNEDSGYVQNSTVVDLKAGESVLLSVLAPPRTDTAVVLIGDY
;
A
#
# COMPACT_ATOMS: atom_id res chain seq x y z
N MET A 1 -30.28 -44.77 -18.82
CA MET A 1 -29.22 -44.37 -17.85
C MET A 1 -28.19 -43.48 -18.56
N GLY A 2 -28.41 -42.16 -18.55
CA GLY A 2 -27.51 -41.18 -19.19
C GLY A 2 -27.48 -39.80 -18.53
N GLY A 3 -28.52 -39.44 -17.75
CA GLY A 3 -28.63 -38.11 -17.12
C GLY A 3 -27.70 -37.86 -15.93
N SER A 4 -27.31 -38.89 -15.16
CA SER A 4 -26.54 -38.71 -13.91
C SER A 4 -25.11 -38.20 -14.15
N LYS A 5 -24.42 -38.69 -15.19
CA LYS A 5 -23.05 -38.25 -15.51
C LYS A 5 -22.99 -36.82 -16.05
N CYS A 6 -24.01 -36.42 -16.80
CA CYS A 6 -24.12 -35.05 -17.32
C CYS A 6 -24.38 -34.06 -16.19
N MET A 7 -25.23 -34.43 -15.23
CA MET A 7 -25.49 -33.64 -14.03
C MET A 7 -24.23 -33.49 -13.14
N GLN A 8 -23.47 -34.57 -12.96
CA GLN A 8 -22.20 -34.54 -12.22
C GLN A 8 -21.16 -33.60 -12.86
N ALA A 9 -21.04 -33.62 -14.20
CA ALA A 9 -20.14 -32.73 -14.92
C ALA A 9 -20.53 -31.26 -14.77
N LEU A 10 -21.83 -30.96 -14.82
CA LEU A 10 -22.36 -29.60 -14.68
C LEU A 10 -22.11 -29.04 -13.27
N VAL A 11 -22.28 -29.87 -12.24
CA VAL A 11 -21.97 -29.48 -10.85
C VAL A 11 -20.47 -29.18 -10.68
N LEU A 12 -19.58 -29.99 -11.25
CA LEU A 12 -18.13 -29.78 -11.18
C LEU A 12 -17.70 -28.47 -11.85
N VAL A 13 -18.28 -28.16 -13.02
CA VAL A 13 -18.02 -26.90 -13.73
C VAL A 13 -18.51 -25.71 -12.92
N LEU A 14 -19.69 -25.79 -12.31
CA LEU A 14 -20.20 -24.71 -11.46
C LEU A 14 -19.32 -24.49 -10.23
N ILE A 15 -18.86 -25.54 -9.56
CA ILE A 15 -17.94 -25.41 -8.40
C ILE A 15 -16.63 -24.71 -8.81
N MET A 16 -16.04 -25.13 -9.94
CA MET A 16 -14.82 -24.51 -10.45
C MET A 16 -15.04 -23.05 -10.89
N ALA A 17 -16.23 -22.73 -11.41
CA ALA A 17 -16.59 -21.37 -11.80
C ALA A 17 -16.88 -20.45 -10.61
N PHE A 18 -17.38 -20.98 -9.48
CA PHE A 18 -17.67 -20.20 -8.27
C PHE A 18 -16.45 -19.97 -7.37
N ALA A 19 -15.42 -20.83 -7.44
CA ALA A 19 -14.18 -20.65 -6.69
C ALA A 19 -13.49 -19.28 -6.86
N PRO A 20 -13.39 -18.67 -8.07
CA PRO A 20 -12.81 -17.33 -8.21
C PRO A 20 -13.72 -16.19 -7.69
N LEU A 21 -15.03 -16.42 -7.51
CA LEU A 21 -15.98 -15.37 -7.08
C LEU A 21 -15.91 -15.10 -5.57
N SER A 22 -15.56 -16.09 -4.73
CA SER A 22 -15.46 -15.90 -3.27
C SER A 22 -14.31 -14.97 -2.86
N GLY A 23 -13.28 -14.83 -3.70
CA GLY A 23 -12.18 -13.89 -3.46
C GLY A 23 -12.50 -12.45 -3.86
N CYS A 24 -13.41 -12.24 -4.81
CA CYS A 24 -13.72 -10.91 -5.35
C CYS A 24 -14.84 -10.18 -4.58
N PHE A 25 -15.71 -10.93 -3.88
CA PHE A 25 -16.85 -10.39 -3.13
C PHE A 25 -16.64 -10.28 -1.60
N GLY A 26 -15.45 -10.61 -1.10
CA GLY A 26 -15.17 -10.73 0.33
C GLY A 26 -14.48 -9.53 0.99
N GLU A 27 -14.14 -8.47 0.25
CA GLU A 27 -13.48 -7.29 0.82
C GLU A 27 -14.50 -6.17 1.06
N ASP A 28 -14.76 -5.87 2.33
CA ASP A 28 -15.46 -4.66 2.76
C ASP A 28 -14.62 -3.43 2.37
N MET A 29 -14.84 -2.89 1.16
CA MET A 29 -14.13 -1.71 0.66
C MET A 29 -14.36 -0.45 1.52
N SER A 30 -15.37 -0.42 2.39
CA SER A 30 -15.73 0.77 3.16
C SER A 30 -14.78 1.11 4.30
N SER A 31 -13.98 0.17 4.79
CA SER A 31 -13.05 0.41 5.90
C SER A 31 -11.61 0.67 5.47
N ARG A 32 -11.25 0.36 4.23
CA ARG A 32 -9.88 0.50 3.70
C ARG A 32 -9.42 1.95 3.67
N VAL A 33 -8.14 2.16 3.95
CA VAL A 33 -7.48 3.46 3.79
C VAL A 33 -7.48 3.86 2.31
N ASN A 34 -7.88 5.10 2.02
CA ASN A 34 -7.87 5.70 0.69
C ASN A 34 -6.67 6.63 0.55
N SER A 35 -5.72 6.29 -0.32
CA SER A 35 -4.46 7.03 -0.45
C SER A 35 -4.63 8.52 -0.84
N GLU A 36 -5.75 8.89 -1.48
CA GLU A 36 -5.99 10.27 -1.93
C GLU A 36 -6.51 11.20 -0.84
N SER A 37 -7.29 10.67 0.12
CA SER A 37 -7.89 11.46 1.20
C SER A 37 -7.19 11.25 2.53
N ASP A 38 -6.68 10.05 2.78
CA ASP A 38 -6.30 9.65 4.13
C ASP A 38 -4.81 9.90 4.42
N ALA A 39 -4.01 10.19 3.39
CA ALA A 39 -2.58 10.47 3.50
C ALA A 39 -2.17 11.69 2.68
N VAL A 40 -1.43 12.63 3.30
CA VAL A 40 -0.87 13.80 2.64
C VAL A 40 0.65 13.70 2.67
N ILE A 41 1.27 13.73 1.49
CA ILE A 41 2.73 13.66 1.32
C ILE A 41 3.24 15.03 0.87
N THR A 42 4.22 15.57 1.59
CA THR A 42 4.82 16.87 1.29
C THR A 42 6.35 16.76 1.28
N PRO A 43 7.06 17.29 0.27
CA PRO A 43 6.54 17.97 -0.91
C PRO A 43 5.99 17.00 -1.97
N GLU A 44 5.09 17.49 -2.83
CA GLU A 44 4.50 16.72 -3.95
C GLU A 44 5.56 16.29 -4.98
N VAL A 45 6.61 17.10 -5.14
CA VAL A 45 7.73 16.82 -6.05
C VAL A 45 9.01 16.61 -5.23
N LEU A 46 9.67 15.47 -5.46
CA LEU A 46 10.93 15.12 -4.83
C LEU A 46 12.10 15.30 -5.80
N SER A 47 13.25 15.78 -5.29
CA SER A 47 14.49 15.86 -6.05
C SER A 47 15.22 14.51 -5.98
N GLY A 48 15.38 13.87 -7.13
CA GLY A 48 16.08 12.59 -7.22
C GLY A 48 17.56 12.70 -6.87
N GLY A 49 18.07 11.70 -6.15
CA GLY A 49 19.52 11.57 -5.87
C GLY A 49 20.06 12.47 -4.75
N VAL A 50 19.21 13.17 -4.00
CA VAL A 50 19.58 13.96 -2.83
C VAL A 50 18.69 13.58 -1.64
N PHE A 51 19.27 13.50 -0.43
CA PHE A 51 18.49 13.34 0.79
C PHE A 51 17.72 14.62 1.07
N GLN A 52 16.41 14.50 1.25
CA GLN A 52 15.54 15.63 1.52
C GLN A 52 14.42 15.25 2.48
N GLY A 53 13.88 16.25 3.18
CA GLY A 53 12.74 16.08 4.05
C GLY A 53 11.48 15.73 3.25
N MET A 54 10.84 14.63 3.63
CA MET A 54 9.52 14.22 3.17
C MET A 54 8.64 14.01 4.39
N THR A 55 7.58 14.80 4.50
CA THR A 55 6.56 14.67 5.53
C THR A 55 5.42 13.81 5.03
N ILE A 56 5.02 12.85 5.85
CA ILE A 56 3.80 12.06 5.66
C ILE A 56 2.86 12.40 6.82
N ALA A 57 1.67 12.89 6.51
CA ALA A 57 0.62 13.17 7.48
C ALA A 57 -0.60 12.26 7.21
N ALA A 58 -1.22 11.77 8.27
CA ALA A 58 -2.34 10.85 8.20
C ALA A 58 -3.64 11.51 8.68
N GLU A 59 -4.71 11.44 7.88
CA GLU A 59 -6.06 11.86 8.31
C GLU A 59 -6.82 10.72 9.02
N LYS A 60 -6.38 9.48 8.79
CA LYS A 60 -6.92 8.25 9.40
C LYS A 60 -5.78 7.33 9.81
N ASP A 61 -6.02 6.43 10.77
CA ASP A 61 -5.06 5.40 11.17
C ASP A 61 -4.61 4.58 9.95
N LEU A 62 -3.30 4.64 9.64
CA LEU A 62 -2.71 3.98 8.48
C LEU A 62 -1.25 3.60 8.71
N SER A 63 -0.75 2.70 7.89
CA SER A 63 0.67 2.36 7.78
C SER A 63 1.21 2.79 6.43
N ALA A 64 2.28 3.58 6.42
CA ALA A 64 2.96 4.01 5.21
C ALA A 64 4.28 3.27 5.05
N PHE A 65 4.41 2.51 3.97
CA PHE A 65 5.65 1.86 3.56
C PHE A 65 6.40 2.72 2.55
N ILE A 66 7.63 3.07 2.89
CA ILE A 66 8.51 3.93 2.11
C ILE A 66 9.65 3.06 1.55
N PRO A 67 9.64 2.71 0.25
CA PRO A 67 10.63 1.81 -0.36
C PRO A 67 11.93 2.54 -0.76
N TYR A 68 12.45 3.40 0.10
CA TYR A 68 13.59 4.28 -0.20
C TYR A 68 14.65 4.25 0.90
N LEU A 69 15.84 4.81 0.60
CA LEU A 69 16.87 4.99 1.61
C LEU A 69 16.49 6.16 2.51
N ILE A 70 16.59 5.94 3.81
CA ILE A 70 16.25 6.93 4.84
C ILE A 70 17.50 7.19 5.67
N LEU A 71 17.86 8.46 5.81
CA LEU A 71 18.92 8.89 6.71
C LEU A 71 18.30 9.14 8.08
N ASN A 72 18.74 8.38 9.08
CA ASN A 72 18.41 8.66 10.47
C ASN A 72 19.35 9.76 10.98
N GLU A 73 18.81 10.96 11.23
CA GLU A 73 19.62 12.12 11.60
C GLU A 73 20.30 11.99 12.98
N ASP A 74 19.71 11.20 13.88
CA ASP A 74 20.26 10.99 15.23
C ASP A 74 21.51 10.10 15.21
N SER A 75 21.49 9.04 14.38
CA SER A 75 22.57 8.04 14.30
C SER A 75 23.54 8.27 13.13
N GLY A 76 23.11 9.01 12.10
CA GLY A 76 23.82 9.15 10.83
C GLY A 76 23.80 7.90 9.96
N TYR A 77 23.05 6.86 10.34
CA TYR A 77 22.94 5.64 9.55
C TYR A 77 21.87 5.75 8.47
N VAL A 78 22.18 5.12 7.33
CA VAL A 78 21.24 4.96 6.22
C VAL A 78 20.59 3.60 6.32
N GLN A 79 19.27 3.59 6.35
CA GLN A 79 18.45 2.38 6.40
C GLN A 79 17.70 2.23 5.09
N ASN A 80 17.54 0.99 4.63
CA ASN A 80 16.76 0.71 3.44
C ASN A 80 15.33 0.38 3.82
N SER A 81 14.42 1.19 3.29
CA SER A 81 12.98 1.09 3.48
C SER A 81 12.54 1.24 4.93
N THR A 82 11.28 1.64 5.14
CA THR A 82 10.67 1.59 6.47
C THR A 82 9.16 1.50 6.37
N VAL A 83 8.52 1.09 7.44
CA VAL A 83 7.08 1.23 7.66
C VAL A 83 6.91 2.21 8.81
N VAL A 84 6.09 3.23 8.62
CA VAL A 84 5.66 4.13 9.68
C VAL A 84 4.17 3.94 9.92
N ASP A 85 3.82 3.61 11.16
CA ASP A 85 2.43 3.53 11.60
C ASP A 85 2.04 4.91 12.13
N LEU A 86 0.99 5.49 11.57
CA LEU A 86 0.52 6.84 11.87
C LEU A 86 -0.95 6.76 12.28
N LYS A 87 -1.28 7.28 13.45
CA LYS A 87 -2.67 7.48 13.85
C LYS A 87 -3.26 8.72 13.18
N ALA A 88 -4.58 8.83 13.17
CA ALA A 88 -5.29 10.00 12.67
C ALA A 88 -4.76 11.29 13.32
N GLY A 89 -4.32 12.24 12.49
CA GLY A 89 -3.73 13.52 12.89
C GLY A 89 -2.22 13.48 13.17
N GLU A 90 -1.58 12.31 13.11
CA GLU A 90 -0.12 12.21 13.25
C GLU A 90 0.60 12.52 11.93
N SER A 91 1.83 13.01 12.06
CA SER A 91 2.71 13.23 10.92
C SER A 91 4.15 12.93 11.30
N VAL A 92 4.92 12.43 10.34
CA VAL A 92 6.35 12.13 10.50
C VAL A 92 7.14 12.82 9.41
N LEU A 93 8.29 13.39 9.77
CA LEU A 93 9.29 13.92 8.84
C LEU A 93 10.41 12.89 8.68
N LEU A 94 10.65 12.45 7.45
CA LEU A 94 11.71 11.51 7.12
C LEU A 94 12.71 12.16 6.16
N SER A 95 14.00 11.91 6.35
CA SER A 95 15.03 12.31 5.40
C SER A 95 15.22 11.20 4.37
N VAL A 96 14.65 11.37 3.18
CA VAL A 96 14.52 10.32 2.17
C VAL A 96 15.35 10.64 0.93
N LEU A 97 16.01 9.62 0.37
CA LEU A 97 16.67 9.68 -0.92
C LEU A 97 15.70 9.25 -2.02
N ALA A 98 15.10 10.22 -2.71
CA ALA A 98 14.20 9.95 -3.82
C ALA A 98 14.95 9.34 -5.02
N PRO A 99 14.31 8.44 -5.80
CA PRO A 99 14.97 7.70 -6.85
C PRO A 99 15.38 8.62 -8.02
N PRO A 100 16.66 8.62 -8.47
CA PRO A 100 17.16 9.54 -9.50
C PRO A 100 16.88 9.09 -10.95
N ARG A 101 16.30 7.90 -11.16
CA ARG A 101 16.11 7.30 -12.50
C ARG A 101 14.64 7.06 -12.86
N THR A 102 13.73 7.75 -12.21
CA THR A 102 12.28 7.67 -12.48
C THR A 102 11.65 9.03 -12.20
N ASP A 103 10.58 9.32 -12.91
CA ASP A 103 9.81 10.57 -12.76
C ASP A 103 8.67 10.40 -11.74
N THR A 104 8.60 9.25 -11.06
CA THR A 104 7.54 8.93 -10.10
C THR A 104 8.11 8.32 -8.83
N ALA A 105 7.77 8.92 -7.70
CA ALA A 105 7.95 8.34 -6.37
C ALA A 105 6.63 7.71 -5.90
N VAL A 106 6.73 6.66 -5.10
CA VAL A 106 5.62 5.84 -4.61
C VAL A 106 5.81 5.63 -3.12
N VAL A 107 4.77 5.93 -2.36
CA VAL A 107 4.60 5.48 -0.97
C VAL A 107 3.40 4.55 -0.96
N LEU A 108 3.57 3.38 -0.37
CA LEU A 108 2.50 2.38 -0.29
C LEU A 108 1.76 2.57 1.03
N ILE A 109 0.44 2.72 0.97
CA ILE A 109 -0.40 2.92 2.15
C ILE A 109 -1.20 1.64 2.41
N GLY A 110 -1.25 1.23 3.66
CA GLY A 110 -2.06 0.12 4.15
C GLY A 110 -2.84 0.51 5.41
N ASP A 111 -3.72 -0.39 5.84
CA ASP A 111 -4.39 -0.26 7.13
C ASP A 111 -3.36 -0.40 8.28
N TYR A 112 -3.63 0.25 9.41
CA TYR A 112 -2.79 0.27 10.62
C TYR A 112 -2.62 -1.12 11.28
#